data_AF-A0A4Y2GCG4-F1
#
_entry.id   AF-A0A4Y2GCG4-F1
#
_cell.length_a   1.000
_cell.length_b   1.000
_cell.length_c   1.000
_cell.angle_alpha   90.00
_cell.angle_beta   90.00
_cell.angle_gamma   90.00
#
_symmetry.space_group_name_H-M   'P 1'
#
loop_
_entity.id
_entity.type
_entity.pdbx_description
1 polymer ?
#
loop_
_entity_poly.entity_id
_entity_poly.type
_entity_poly.pdbx_seq_one_letter_code
_entity_poly.pdbx_strand_id
1 'polypeptide(L)'
;MSPLPHRKGGKDFGGSYSETRTFVSPKDFIYKCYSRNLHWYQSGSEPDTLEIPFNTEFIFGLLQLELYRIELFGMPGDPQVFLSVHSPFVSIHPIIDGHAIRSGYTYRIRVQLEKEEHLLPPPYQTNCRDNGPSKDAKNFTNPNSFQMCLEMCDSEYRKAILGCDTGMIMASSPTEFCQPRKYMDTLSLML
;
A
#
# COMPACT_ATOMS: atom_id res chain seq x y z
N MET A 1 -14.16 35.76 28.66
CA MET A 1 -12.95 35.54 27.82
C MET A 1 -12.48 34.13 28.07
N SER A 2 -12.78 33.22 27.16
CA SER A 2 -12.37 31.81 27.27
C SER A 2 -10.95 31.65 26.72
N PRO A 3 -10.08 30.85 27.35
CA PRO A 3 -8.72 30.67 26.85
C PRO A 3 -8.71 29.85 25.56
N LEU A 4 -7.91 30.31 24.59
CA LEU A 4 -7.62 29.62 23.34
C LEU A 4 -6.83 28.33 23.62
N PRO A 5 -7.09 27.23 22.89
CA PRO A 5 -6.35 26.00 23.08
C PRO A 5 -4.91 26.14 22.53
N HIS A 6 -3.95 25.69 23.34
CA HIS A 6 -2.54 25.63 23.00
C HIS A 6 -2.30 24.72 21.78
N ARG A 7 -1.72 25.30 20.73
CA ARG A 7 -1.22 24.61 19.55
C ARG A 7 0.03 23.80 19.94
N LYS A 8 -0.11 22.49 20.16
CA LYS A 8 1.06 21.59 20.29
C LYS A 8 1.76 21.50 18.93
N GLY A 9 3.08 21.69 18.96
CA GLY A 9 3.94 21.76 17.78
C GLY A 9 3.86 20.52 16.91
N GLY A 10 3.91 20.73 15.59
CA GLY A 10 4.05 19.67 14.62
C GLY A 10 5.38 18.95 14.83
N LYS A 11 5.33 17.63 14.96
CA LYS A 11 6.52 16.79 14.82
C LYS A 11 6.91 16.76 13.36
N ASP A 12 8.14 17.14 13.05
CA ASP A 12 8.74 16.88 11.74
C ASP A 12 8.91 15.37 11.54
N PHE A 13 8.38 14.86 10.43
CA PHE A 13 8.39 13.44 10.01
C PHE A 13 9.75 13.03 9.43
N GLY A 14 10.83 13.23 10.20
CA GLY A 14 12.21 12.91 9.82
C GLY A 14 12.69 11.50 10.22
N GLY A 15 11.80 10.51 10.26
CA GLY A 15 12.17 9.12 10.57
C GLY A 15 12.68 8.35 9.35
N SER A 16 13.65 7.45 9.53
CA SER A 16 14.04 6.46 8.53
C SER A 16 12.97 5.37 8.48
N TYR A 17 11.98 5.51 7.61
CA TYR A 17 10.94 4.50 7.42
C TYR A 17 11.47 3.32 6.61
N SER A 18 11.08 2.10 6.98
CA SER A 18 11.37 0.90 6.18
C SER A 18 10.43 0.90 4.96
N GLU A 19 11.00 0.94 3.76
CA GLU A 19 10.24 0.86 2.51
C GLU A 19 10.19 -0.58 2.02
N THR A 20 8.98 -1.10 1.82
CA THR A 20 8.75 -2.42 1.22
C THR A 20 8.67 -2.25 -0.31
N ARG A 21 9.44 -3.06 -1.03
CA ARG A 21 9.43 -3.06 -2.50
C ARG A 21 8.57 -4.20 -3.02
N THR A 22 7.66 -3.88 -3.92
CA THR A 22 6.73 -4.83 -4.56
C THR A 22 6.65 -4.57 -6.05
N PHE A 23 5.89 -5.40 -6.77
CA PHE A 23 5.73 -5.33 -8.22
C PHE A 23 4.28 -5.55 -8.61
N VAL A 24 3.80 -4.83 -9.63
CA VAL A 24 2.47 -5.04 -10.23
C VAL A 24 2.60 -5.25 -11.74
N SER A 25 1.72 -6.05 -12.32
CA SER A 25 1.83 -6.45 -13.73
C SER A 25 0.52 -6.26 -14.51
N PRO A 26 0.10 -5.01 -14.81
CA PRO A 26 -0.98 -4.79 -15.75
C PRO A 26 -0.53 -5.13 -17.18
N LYS A 27 -1.16 -6.16 -17.76
CA LYS A 27 -0.86 -6.63 -19.12
C LYS A 27 0.62 -7.04 -19.24
N ASP A 28 1.35 -6.48 -20.21
CA ASP A 28 2.71 -6.88 -20.59
C ASP A 28 3.82 -6.09 -19.88
N PHE A 29 3.49 -5.28 -18.87
CA PHE A 29 4.45 -4.40 -18.20
C PHE A 29 4.52 -4.71 -16.72
N ILE A 30 5.75 -4.79 -16.19
CA ILE A 30 5.98 -4.89 -14.76
C ILE A 30 6.41 -3.53 -14.23
N TYR A 31 5.67 -3.09 -13.24
CA TYR A 31 5.83 -1.82 -12.55
C TYR A 31 6.36 -2.09 -11.16
N LYS A 32 7.45 -1.41 -10.80
CA LYS A 32 7.98 -1.42 -9.43
C LYS A 32 7.10 -0.57 -8.53
N CYS A 33 6.90 -0.98 -7.28
CA CYS A 33 6.17 -0.23 -6.27
C CYS A 33 7.02 -0.11 -5.00
N TYR A 34 6.90 1.03 -4.34
CA TYR A 34 7.55 1.30 -3.06
C TYR A 34 6.45 1.65 -2.06
N SER A 35 6.54 1.09 -0.87
CA SER A 35 5.41 1.11 0.04
C SER A 35 5.92 1.39 1.44
N ARG A 36 5.31 2.35 2.13
CA ARG A 36 5.52 2.54 3.56
C ARG A 36 4.37 1.87 4.28
N ASN A 37 4.67 1.30 5.45
CA ASN A 37 3.65 0.70 6.30
C ASN A 37 2.82 -0.41 5.61
N LEU A 38 3.43 -1.18 4.71
CA LEU A 38 2.76 -2.28 4.01
C LEU A 38 2.95 -3.59 4.78
N HIS A 39 1.84 -4.14 5.29
CA HIS A 39 1.81 -5.36 6.10
C HIS A 39 1.08 -6.47 5.34
N TRP A 40 1.76 -7.02 4.35
CA TRP A 40 1.30 -8.20 3.63
C TRP A 40 1.20 -9.43 4.52
N TYR A 41 0.60 -10.49 3.95
CA TYR A 41 0.42 -11.79 4.58
C TYR A 41 1.72 -12.45 5.08
N GLN A 42 2.91 -11.91 4.83
CA GLN A 42 4.19 -12.41 5.37
C GLN A 42 4.85 -11.45 6.37
N SER A 43 4.20 -10.34 6.71
CA SER A 43 4.76 -9.37 7.65
C SER A 43 4.41 -9.74 9.08
N GLY A 44 5.42 -10.03 9.88
CA GLY A 44 5.29 -10.22 11.33
C GLY A 44 5.39 -8.92 12.14
N SER A 45 5.66 -7.78 11.50
CA SER A 45 5.74 -6.49 12.19
C SER A 45 4.35 -5.90 12.40
N GLU A 46 4.20 -5.16 13.49
CA GLU A 46 3.03 -4.33 13.73
C GLU A 46 3.07 -3.08 12.82
N PRO A 47 1.92 -2.62 12.31
CA PRO A 47 1.87 -1.38 11.52
C PRO A 47 2.21 -0.17 12.37
N ASP A 48 2.91 0.78 11.74
CA ASP A 48 3.10 2.11 12.29
C ASP A 48 1.74 2.83 12.29
N THR A 49 1.25 3.21 13.46
CA THR A 49 -0.06 3.87 13.62
C THR A 49 0.08 5.28 14.17
N LEU A 50 -0.84 6.15 13.74
CA LEU A 50 -1.01 7.50 14.27
C LEU A 50 -2.48 7.71 14.59
N GLU A 51 -2.78 8.03 15.86
CA GLU A 51 -4.13 8.38 16.26
C GLU A 51 -4.51 9.76 15.71
N ILE A 52 -5.55 9.79 14.88
CA ILE A 52 -6.11 11.02 14.31
C ILE A 52 -7.61 11.11 14.64
N PRO A 53 -8.13 12.30 14.99
CA PRO A 53 -9.57 12.46 15.18
C PRO A 53 -10.32 12.28 13.86
N PHE A 54 -11.47 11.60 13.90
CA PHE A 54 -12.37 11.51 12.75
C PHE A 54 -12.72 12.89 12.19
N ASN A 55 -12.92 12.97 10.87
CA ASN A 55 -13.23 14.21 10.15
C ASN A 55 -12.17 15.31 10.23
N THR A 56 -10.94 14.96 10.63
CA THR A 56 -9.81 15.89 10.58
C THR A 56 -8.97 15.59 9.34
N GLU A 57 -8.80 16.59 8.47
CA GLU A 57 -7.80 16.50 7.40
C GLU A 57 -6.41 16.49 8.02
N PHE A 58 -5.62 15.48 7.66
CA PHE A 58 -4.21 15.40 8.03
C PHE A 58 -3.33 15.57 6.80
N ILE A 59 -2.31 16.41 6.91
CA ILE A 59 -1.27 16.51 5.89
C ILE A 59 -0.34 15.34 6.12
N PHE A 60 -0.47 14.31 5.30
CA PHE A 60 0.37 13.13 5.46
C PHE A 60 1.83 13.44 5.11
N GLY A 61 2.05 14.24 4.07
CA GLY A 61 3.40 14.62 3.67
C GLY A 61 3.44 15.58 2.49
N LEU A 62 4.65 16.05 2.23
CA LEU A 62 5.03 16.74 1.01
C LEU A 62 5.84 15.76 0.17
N LEU A 63 5.38 15.49 -1.04
CA LEU A 63 6.10 14.66 -1.99
C LEU A 63 6.73 15.55 -3.05
N GLN A 64 8.05 15.60 -3.07
CA GLN A 64 8.84 16.20 -4.15
C GLN A 64 9.49 15.07 -4.94
N LEU A 65 9.02 14.86 -6.18
CA LEU A 65 9.55 13.83 -7.06
C LEU A 65 10.54 14.43 -8.03
N GLU A 66 11.81 14.19 -7.76
CA GLU A 66 12.89 14.47 -8.69
C GLU A 66 13.21 13.22 -9.50
N LEU A 67 12.54 13.08 -10.65
CA LEU A 67 12.78 11.98 -11.58
C LEU A 67 13.97 12.35 -12.47
N TYR A 68 15.15 12.46 -11.87
CA TYR A 68 16.40 12.61 -12.62
C TYR A 68 16.74 11.26 -13.25
N ARG A 69 16.59 11.14 -14.57
CA ARG A 69 17.11 10.04 -15.41
C ARG A 69 16.37 8.70 -15.38
N ILE A 70 15.05 8.69 -15.29
CA ILE A 70 14.35 7.57 -15.95
C ILE A 70 14.30 7.94 -17.43
N GLU A 71 15.03 7.23 -18.29
CA GLU A 71 14.85 7.38 -19.74
C GLU A 71 13.40 7.02 -20.07
N LEU A 72 12.61 8.04 -20.31
CA LEU A 72 11.17 7.93 -20.46
C LEU A 72 10.85 7.41 -21.85
N PHE A 73 10.45 6.15 -21.91
CA PHE A 73 9.89 5.55 -23.12
C PHE A 73 8.39 5.90 -23.32
N GLY A 74 7.83 6.80 -22.52
CA GLY A 74 6.45 7.31 -22.64
C GLY A 74 6.36 8.59 -23.48
N MET A 75 5.17 8.91 -24.00
CA MET A 75 5.00 10.19 -24.70
C MET A 75 5.17 11.35 -23.70
N PRO A 76 5.75 12.48 -24.12
CA PRO A 76 5.79 13.69 -23.31
C PRO A 76 4.38 14.05 -22.80
N GLY A 77 4.19 14.08 -21.48
CA GLY A 77 2.91 14.41 -20.83
C GLY A 77 2.22 13.25 -20.12
N ASP A 78 2.68 12.02 -20.31
CA ASP A 78 2.13 10.86 -19.60
C ASP A 78 2.59 10.83 -18.13
N PRO A 79 1.70 10.45 -17.18
CA PRO A 79 2.09 10.23 -15.80
C PRO A 79 3.07 9.05 -15.71
N GLN A 80 4.14 9.25 -14.95
CA GLN A 80 5.27 8.30 -14.85
C GLN A 80 5.26 7.56 -13.52
N VAL A 81 4.46 8.07 -12.59
CA VAL A 81 4.36 7.58 -11.22
C VAL A 81 2.89 7.63 -10.84
N PHE A 82 2.44 6.64 -10.08
CA PHE A 82 1.08 6.54 -9.58
C PHE A 82 1.13 6.45 -8.06
N LEU A 83 0.47 7.38 -7.37
CA LEU A 83 0.37 7.43 -5.92
C LEU A 83 -0.92 6.78 -5.47
N SER A 84 -0.90 6.01 -4.39
CA SER A 84 -2.11 5.34 -3.93
C SER A 84 -2.09 5.17 -2.41
N VAL A 85 -3.17 5.57 -1.73
CA VAL A 85 -3.31 5.54 -0.27
C VAL A 85 -4.35 4.47 0.09
N HIS A 86 -3.99 3.52 0.96
CA HIS A 86 -4.87 2.41 1.32
C HIS A 86 -4.46 1.78 2.65
N SER A 87 -5.28 0.86 3.16
CA SER A 87 -4.98 0.11 4.38
C SER A 87 -3.69 -0.72 4.25
N PRO A 88 -2.86 -0.80 5.31
CA PRO A 88 -1.67 -1.67 5.38
C PRO A 88 -1.91 -3.15 5.01
N PHE A 89 -3.15 -3.63 5.13
CA PHE A 89 -3.52 -5.04 5.01
C PHE A 89 -4.22 -5.41 3.70
N VAL A 90 -4.44 -4.44 2.82
CA VAL A 90 -5.15 -4.63 1.55
C VAL A 90 -4.24 -4.18 0.43
N SER A 91 -4.02 -5.06 -0.55
CA SER A 91 -3.33 -4.67 -1.78
C SER A 91 -4.27 -3.89 -2.68
N ILE A 92 -3.74 -2.88 -3.37
CA ILE A 92 -4.47 -2.19 -4.44
C ILE A 92 -3.59 -2.11 -5.68
N HIS A 93 -4.20 -1.88 -6.84
CA HIS A 93 -3.46 -1.77 -8.09
C HIS A 93 -3.18 -0.29 -8.38
N PRO A 94 -2.00 0.28 -8.06
CA PRO A 94 -1.77 1.73 -8.09
C PRO A 94 -2.00 2.37 -9.46
N ILE A 95 -1.88 1.60 -10.54
CA ILE A 95 -2.10 2.11 -11.91
C ILE A 95 -3.60 2.23 -12.24
N ILE A 96 -4.45 1.43 -11.59
CA ILE A 96 -5.91 1.42 -11.82
C ILE A 96 -6.58 2.30 -10.75
N ASP A 97 -6.23 2.08 -9.49
CA ASP A 97 -6.89 2.67 -8.33
C ASP A 97 -6.17 3.91 -7.79
N GLY A 98 -4.93 4.15 -8.24
CA GLY A 98 -4.12 5.28 -7.78
C GLY A 98 -4.35 6.57 -8.56
N HIS A 99 -3.55 7.56 -8.20
CA HIS A 99 -3.54 8.89 -8.76
C HIS A 99 -2.24 9.10 -9.53
N ALA A 100 -2.39 9.38 -10.82
CA ALA A 100 -1.29 9.71 -11.70
C ALA A 100 -0.62 11.03 -11.28
N ILE A 101 0.69 10.99 -11.08
CA ILE A 101 1.52 12.16 -10.73
C ILE A 101 2.66 12.36 -11.72
N ARG A 102 3.05 13.63 -11.89
CA ARG A 102 4.01 14.10 -12.90
C ARG A 102 5.26 14.65 -12.23
N SER A 103 6.41 14.47 -12.87
CA SER A 103 7.66 15.08 -12.42
C SER A 103 7.60 16.61 -12.50
N GLY A 104 8.42 17.28 -11.70
CA GLY A 104 8.56 18.74 -11.73
C GLY A 104 7.48 19.51 -10.95
N TYR A 105 6.60 18.80 -10.25
CA TYR A 105 5.57 19.40 -9.39
C TYR A 105 5.76 18.96 -7.92
N THR A 106 5.39 19.85 -7.01
CA THR A 106 5.30 19.54 -5.57
C THR A 106 3.86 19.17 -5.25
N TYR A 107 3.65 17.98 -4.71
CA TYR A 107 2.34 17.49 -4.33
C TYR A 107 2.15 17.61 -2.82
N ARG A 108 1.01 18.17 -2.41
CA ARG A 108 0.55 18.19 -1.02
C ARG A 108 -0.56 17.17 -0.86
N ILE A 109 -0.26 16.07 -0.19
CA ILE A 109 -1.19 14.96 0.01
C ILE A 109 -1.95 15.22 1.31
N ARG A 110 -3.28 15.25 1.22
CA ARG A 110 -4.17 15.35 2.37
C ARG A 110 -5.02 14.09 2.42
N VAL A 111 -5.10 13.52 3.61
CA VAL A 111 -5.90 12.31 3.86
C VAL A 111 -6.88 12.63 4.98
N GLN A 112 -8.10 12.14 4.83
CA GLN A 112 -9.14 12.20 5.84
C GLN A 112 -9.65 10.78 6.06
N LEU A 113 -9.65 10.33 7.32
CA LEU A 113 -10.26 9.06 7.67
C LEU A 113 -11.79 9.23 7.64
N GLU A 114 -12.44 8.57 6.69
CA GLU A 114 -13.89 8.62 6.54
C GLU A 114 -14.61 7.79 7.61
N LYS A 115 -14.13 6.57 7.85
CA LYS A 115 -14.76 5.62 8.78
C LYS A 115 -13.75 4.59 9.28
N GLU A 116 -13.90 4.20 10.54
CA GLU A 116 -13.28 3.01 11.13
C GLU A 116 -14.39 2.18 11.76
N GLU A 117 -14.39 0.88 11.49
CA GLU A 117 -15.40 -0.05 12.00
C GLU A 117 -14.74 -1.05 12.96
N HIS A 118 -15.18 -1.03 14.21
CA HIS A 118 -14.83 -2.05 15.20
C HIS A 118 -16.04 -2.94 15.44
N LEU A 119 -15.91 -4.22 15.07
CA LEU A 119 -16.91 -5.22 15.43
C LEU A 119 -16.72 -5.63 16.90
N LEU A 120 -17.81 -6.05 17.53
CA LEU A 120 -17.77 -6.50 18.92
C LEU A 120 -16.89 -7.75 19.07
N PRO A 121 -16.07 -7.87 20.12
CA PRO A 121 -15.29 -9.08 20.34
C PRO A 121 -16.20 -10.29 20.63
N PRO A 122 -15.68 -11.53 20.63
CA PRO A 122 -16.43 -12.69 21.12
C PRO A 122 -17.10 -12.39 22.48
N PRO A 123 -18.35 -12.83 22.72
CA PRO A 123 -19.09 -13.91 22.05
C PRO A 123 -20.06 -13.46 20.95
N TYR A 124 -20.05 -12.19 20.53
CA TYR A 124 -20.94 -11.71 19.48
C TYR A 124 -20.56 -12.35 18.14
N GLN A 125 -21.56 -12.77 17.36
CA GLN A 125 -21.33 -13.29 16.02
C GLN A 125 -20.87 -12.16 15.11
N THR A 126 -19.58 -12.14 14.78
CA THR A 126 -19.03 -11.15 13.86
C THR A 126 -18.77 -11.70 12.46
N ASN A 127 -18.95 -13.01 12.23
CA ASN A 127 -18.50 -13.72 11.01
C ASN A 127 -17.05 -13.40 10.61
N CYS A 128 -16.28 -12.82 11.53
CA CYS A 128 -14.90 -12.41 11.33
C CYS A 128 -14.00 -13.34 12.12
N ARG A 129 -12.84 -13.64 11.55
CA ARG A 129 -11.77 -14.35 12.23
C ARG A 129 -10.67 -13.34 12.55
N ASP A 130 -10.27 -13.27 13.82
CA ASP A 130 -9.13 -12.46 14.20
C ASP A 130 -7.86 -13.16 13.72
N ASN A 131 -7.22 -12.54 12.72
CA ASN A 131 -5.96 -12.96 12.14
C ASN A 131 -4.81 -12.04 12.56
N GLY A 132 -4.96 -11.25 13.63
CA GLY A 132 -3.88 -10.38 14.10
C GLY A 132 -2.58 -11.17 14.39
N PRO A 133 -1.40 -10.55 14.25
CA PRO A 133 -0.14 -11.19 14.59
C PRO A 133 -0.21 -11.62 16.06
N SER A 134 -0.18 -12.93 16.30
CA SER A 134 -0.12 -13.41 17.68
C SER A 134 1.27 -13.06 18.24
N LYS A 135 1.34 -12.70 19.52
CA LYS A 135 2.61 -12.36 20.20
C LYS A 135 3.66 -13.48 20.11
N ASP A 136 3.22 -14.68 19.75
CA ASP A 136 4.03 -15.89 19.66
C ASP A 136 4.24 -16.39 18.21
N ALA A 137 3.62 -15.75 17.20
CA ALA A 137 3.66 -16.21 15.81
C ALA A 137 4.92 -15.71 15.10
N LYS A 138 6.01 -16.48 15.21
CA LYS A 138 7.09 -16.41 14.23
C LYS A 138 6.54 -16.87 12.88
N ASN A 139 6.52 -15.96 11.90
CA ASN A 139 6.07 -16.19 10.52
C ASN A 139 4.57 -16.45 10.38
N PHE A 140 3.77 -15.45 10.73
CA PHE A 140 2.34 -15.48 10.43
C PHE A 140 2.11 -15.35 8.92
N THR A 141 1.41 -16.32 8.32
CA THR A 141 1.09 -16.38 6.88
C THR A 141 -0.38 -16.17 6.56
N ASN A 142 -1.25 -15.86 7.54
CA ASN A 142 -2.67 -15.71 7.25
C ASN A 142 -2.99 -14.32 6.69
N PRO A 143 -3.94 -14.22 5.74
CA PRO A 143 -4.39 -12.94 5.22
C PRO A 143 -5.10 -12.13 6.31
N ASN A 144 -4.65 -10.89 6.49
CA ASN A 144 -5.21 -9.94 7.47
C ASN A 144 -6.45 -9.20 6.95
N SER A 145 -6.87 -9.47 5.71
CA SER A 145 -8.08 -8.92 5.12
C SER A 145 -8.79 -9.97 4.26
N PHE A 146 -10.11 -9.82 4.12
CA PHE A 146 -10.91 -10.66 3.23
C PHE A 146 -10.41 -10.60 1.78
N GLN A 147 -10.08 -9.40 1.30
CA GLN A 147 -9.56 -9.19 -0.04
C GLN A 147 -8.22 -9.91 -0.27
N MET A 148 -7.29 -9.83 0.69
CA MET A 148 -6.03 -10.56 0.62
C MET A 148 -6.25 -12.08 0.61
N CYS A 149 -7.25 -12.58 1.35
CA CYS A 149 -7.60 -14.01 1.33
C CYS A 149 -8.05 -14.47 -0.05
N LEU A 150 -8.88 -13.68 -0.73
CA LEU A 150 -9.32 -13.97 -2.10
C LEU A 150 -8.14 -13.96 -3.09
N GLU A 151 -7.26 -12.96 -2.99
CA GLU A 151 -6.07 -12.86 -3.84
C GLU A 151 -5.11 -14.04 -3.64
N MET A 152 -4.88 -14.43 -2.39
CA MET A 152 -4.08 -15.62 -2.06
C MET A 152 -4.70 -16.90 -2.66
N CYS A 153 -6.02 -17.06 -2.54
CA CYS A 153 -6.73 -18.22 -3.08
C CYS A 153 -6.63 -18.29 -4.62
N ASP A 154 -6.87 -17.16 -5.31
CA ASP A 154 -6.73 -17.14 -6.78
C ASP A 154 -5.28 -17.38 -7.21
N SER A 155 -4.31 -16.80 -6.51
CA SER A 155 -2.87 -17.05 -6.74
C SER A 155 -2.52 -18.54 -6.64
N GLU A 156 -2.95 -19.22 -5.58
CA GLU A 156 -2.70 -20.65 -5.39
C GLU A 156 -3.33 -21.49 -6.52
N TYR A 157 -4.58 -21.18 -6.86
CA TYR A 157 -5.30 -21.84 -7.95
C TYR A 157 -4.60 -21.65 -9.30
N ARG A 158 -4.20 -20.42 -9.64
CA ARG A 158 -3.51 -20.09 -10.90
C ARG A 158 -2.14 -20.74 -10.97
N LYS A 159 -1.37 -20.73 -9.89
CA LYS A 159 -0.08 -21.43 -9.80
C LYS A 159 -0.24 -22.92 -10.04
N ALA A 160 -1.26 -23.55 -9.47
CA ALA A 160 -1.52 -24.97 -9.64
C ALA A 160 -1.84 -25.35 -11.10
N ILE A 161 -2.52 -24.47 -11.85
CA ILE A 161 -2.96 -24.75 -13.22
C ILE A 161 -1.95 -24.30 -14.28
N LEU A 162 -1.37 -23.12 -14.11
CA LEU A 162 -0.52 -22.45 -15.10
C LEU A 162 0.97 -22.54 -14.78
N GLY A 163 1.34 -22.88 -13.55
CA GLY A 163 2.73 -22.91 -13.08
C GLY A 163 3.32 -21.53 -12.77
N CYS A 164 2.51 -20.47 -12.78
CA CYS A 164 2.90 -19.09 -12.52
C CYS A 164 1.72 -18.27 -11.95
N ASP A 165 2.00 -17.08 -11.42
CA ASP A 165 1.00 -16.24 -10.76
C ASP A 165 0.35 -15.23 -11.72
N THR A 166 -0.97 -15.18 -11.73
CA THR A 166 -1.77 -14.08 -12.30
C THR A 166 -2.85 -13.60 -11.36
N GLY A 167 -2.94 -14.16 -10.15
CA GLY A 167 -4.01 -13.90 -9.18
C GLY A 167 -3.66 -12.83 -8.16
N MET A 168 -2.36 -12.62 -7.91
CA MET A 168 -1.89 -11.54 -7.04
C MET A 168 -1.90 -10.18 -7.76
N ILE A 169 -2.47 -9.17 -7.10
CA ILE A 169 -2.36 -7.77 -7.56
C ILE A 169 -0.91 -7.29 -7.46
N MET A 170 -0.25 -7.65 -6.37
CA MET A 170 1.12 -7.26 -6.09
C MET A 170 1.97 -8.47 -5.69
N ALA A 171 3.19 -8.55 -6.21
CA ALA A 171 4.14 -9.62 -5.90
C ALA A 171 5.43 -9.09 -5.25
N SER A 172 6.12 -9.95 -4.52
CA SER A 172 7.40 -9.61 -3.89
C SER A 172 8.56 -9.63 -4.90
N SER A 173 8.41 -10.46 -5.94
CA SER A 173 9.35 -10.61 -7.04
C SER A 173 8.65 -10.56 -8.39
N PRO A 174 9.25 -9.90 -9.41
CA PRO A 174 8.70 -9.89 -10.77
C PRO A 174 8.69 -11.28 -11.42
N THR A 175 9.45 -12.25 -10.89
CA THR A 175 9.52 -13.62 -11.40
C THR A 175 8.30 -14.46 -11.03
N GLU A 176 7.45 -13.98 -10.13
CA GLU A 176 6.23 -14.68 -9.72
C GLU A 176 5.16 -14.64 -10.81
N PHE A 177 5.18 -13.62 -11.69
CA PHE A 177 4.18 -13.44 -12.75
C PHE A 177 4.36 -14.38 -13.96
N CYS A 178 3.26 -14.73 -14.62
CA CYS A 178 3.26 -15.35 -15.96
C CYS A 178 3.75 -14.34 -17.05
N GLN A 179 4.75 -14.70 -17.87
CA GLN A 179 5.64 -13.84 -18.73
C GLN A 179 5.06 -12.94 -19.87
N PRO A 180 5.85 -11.99 -20.53
CA PRO A 180 7.31 -11.67 -20.40
C PRO A 180 7.81 -10.16 -20.35
N ARG A 181 8.93 -9.96 -19.63
CA ARG A 181 10.18 -9.17 -19.94
C ARG A 181 10.14 -7.70 -20.48
N LYS A 182 9.36 -6.78 -19.90
CA LYS A 182 9.71 -5.33 -19.94
C LYS A 182 9.53 -4.69 -18.57
N TYR A 183 10.62 -4.08 -18.05
CA TYR A 183 10.65 -3.41 -16.76
C TYR A 183 10.37 -1.92 -16.92
N MET A 184 9.45 -1.40 -16.11
CA MET A 184 9.24 0.04 -15.91
C MET A 184 9.36 0.32 -14.40
N ASP A 185 10.12 1.35 -14.05
CA ASP A 185 10.21 1.80 -12.66
C ASP A 185 9.05 2.74 -12.35
N THR A 186 8.30 2.45 -11.30
CA THR A 186 7.22 3.30 -10.76
C THR A 186 7.47 3.53 -9.27
N LEU A 187 6.95 4.63 -8.76
CA LEU A 187 6.90 4.88 -7.32
C LEU A 187 5.47 4.62 -6.81
N SER A 188 5.26 3.47 -6.19
CA SER A 188 4.27 3.31 -5.10
C SER A 188 4.55 4.37 -4.01
N LEU A 189 3.57 4.92 -3.31
CA LEU A 189 3.84 5.45 -1.96
C LEU A 189 2.61 5.12 -1.11
N MET A 190 2.71 4.04 -0.36
CA MET A 190 1.65 3.55 0.55
C MET A 190 1.82 4.16 1.93
N LEU A 191 0.71 4.29 2.66
CA LEU A 191 0.53 5.11 3.85
C LEU A 191 -0.10 4.26 4.96
#